data_AF-A0A540X034-F1
#
_entry.id   AF-A0A540X034-F1
#
_cell.length_a   1.000
_cell.length_b   1.000
_cell.length_c   1.000
_cell.angle_alpha   90.00
_cell.angle_beta   90.00
_cell.angle_gamma   90.00
#
_symmetry.space_group_name_H-M   'P 1'
#
loop_
_entity.id
_entity.type
_entity.pdbx_description
1 polymer ?
#
loop_
_entity_poly.entity_id
_entity_poly.type
_entity_poly.pdbx_seq_one_letter_code
_entity_poly.pdbx_strand_id
1 'polypeptide(L)'
;MDEPLPGMQPRKALRLLDEPPVREPAHPVVRLPLEVVAMSLTSASLAFTGAYVGALFREATGGPTTGSTEVIYGALVGASLGAPLGVWWGARIAGGRGTLEETYLGTGVAAAAGVVASLFLKYDEARAGVITAFCLVGAVVSYEVSHASNAPAPPEPAVSLAPSLTLTRDHKFLGLSGRF
;
A
#
# COMPACT_ATOMS: atom_id res chain seq x y z
N MET A 1 40.77 44.31 -31.03
CA MET A 1 40.70 42.94 -30.48
C MET A 1 39.95 43.10 -29.19
N ASP A 2 38.64 42.87 -29.23
CA ASP A 2 37.72 43.29 -28.19
C ASP A 2 37.49 42.10 -27.25
N GLU A 3 38.09 42.18 -26.07
CA GLU A 3 37.95 41.18 -25.02
C GLU A 3 36.59 41.40 -24.34
N PRO A 4 35.68 40.41 -24.35
CA PRO A 4 34.36 40.59 -23.76
C PRO A 4 34.46 40.65 -22.23
N LEU A 5 33.73 41.62 -21.64
CA LEU A 5 33.69 41.88 -20.20
C LEU A 5 33.33 40.63 -19.37
N PRO A 6 34.01 40.38 -18.24
CA PRO A 6 33.68 39.30 -17.32
C PRO A 6 32.25 39.43 -16.79
N GLY A 7 31.41 38.42 -17.03
CA GLY A 7 30.02 38.38 -16.55
C GLY A 7 28.94 38.30 -17.64
N MET A 8 29.31 38.45 -18.91
CA MET A 8 28.41 38.25 -20.06
C MET A 8 28.41 36.79 -20.55
N GLN A 9 28.38 35.83 -19.62
CA GLN A 9 28.03 34.47 -20.02
C GLN A 9 26.54 34.47 -20.40
N PRO A 10 26.17 34.01 -21.61
CA PRO A 10 24.78 33.84 -21.96
C PRO A 10 24.16 32.96 -20.88
N ARG A 11 23.17 33.48 -20.15
CA ARG A 11 22.40 32.70 -19.18
C ARG A 11 21.95 31.46 -19.92
N LYS A 12 22.59 30.34 -19.62
CA LYS A 12 22.19 29.02 -20.10
C LYS A 12 20.72 28.94 -19.73
N ALA A 13 19.84 29.02 -20.73
CA ALA A 13 18.41 28.91 -20.52
C ALA A 13 18.26 27.66 -19.67
N LEU A 14 17.84 27.85 -18.43
CA LEU A 14 17.51 26.76 -17.53
C LEU A 14 16.38 26.09 -18.29
N ARG A 15 16.73 25.03 -19.00
CA ARG A 15 15.79 24.16 -19.67
C ARG A 15 15.01 23.63 -18.49
N LEU A 16 13.88 24.28 -18.18
CA LEU A 16 12.73 23.69 -17.53
C LEU A 16 12.47 22.48 -18.43
N LEU A 17 13.19 21.40 -18.14
CA LEU A 17 12.78 20.08 -18.53
C LEU A 17 11.34 20.03 -18.04
N ASP A 18 10.43 19.80 -18.97
CA ASP A 18 9.05 19.44 -18.68
C ASP A 18 9.12 18.39 -17.58
N GLU A 19 8.97 18.85 -16.32
CA GLU A 19 8.85 17.94 -15.20
C GLU A 19 7.60 17.15 -15.56
N PRO A 20 7.72 15.81 -15.72
CA PRO A 20 6.55 15.01 -16.03
C PRO A 20 5.50 15.38 -14.99
N PRO A 21 4.26 15.70 -15.41
CA PRO A 21 3.27 16.27 -14.51
C PRO A 21 3.25 15.40 -13.26
N VAL A 22 3.57 16.00 -12.12
CA VAL A 22 3.56 15.31 -10.83
C VAL A 22 2.14 14.81 -10.69
N ARG A 23 1.92 13.52 -10.95
CA ARG A 23 0.60 12.92 -10.79
C ARG A 23 0.31 12.99 -9.31
N GLU A 24 -0.58 13.92 -8.95
CA GLU A 24 -1.10 13.99 -7.61
C GLU A 24 -1.72 12.62 -7.30
N PRO A 25 -1.36 12.00 -6.17
CA PRO A 25 -1.98 10.75 -5.78
C PRO A 25 -3.48 10.97 -5.71
N ALA A 26 -4.25 10.08 -6.35
CA ALA A 26 -5.69 10.18 -6.33
C ALA A 26 -6.19 10.13 -4.88
N HIS A 27 -7.25 10.89 -4.59
CA HIS A 27 -7.89 10.89 -3.29
C HIS A 27 -8.25 9.45 -2.87
N PRO A 28 -8.14 9.08 -1.57
CA PRO A 28 -8.44 7.72 -1.10
C PRO A 28 -9.77 7.14 -1.59
N VAL A 29 -10.79 8.01 -1.73
CA VAL A 29 -12.13 7.67 -2.26
C VAL A 29 -12.09 7.05 -3.66
N VAL A 30 -11.14 7.46 -4.51
CA VAL A 30 -10.99 6.94 -5.88
C VAL A 30 -9.98 5.79 -5.91
N ARG A 31 -8.95 5.86 -5.06
CA ARG A 31 -7.89 4.86 -5.01
C ARG A 31 -8.36 3.52 -4.42
N LEU A 32 -9.06 3.55 -3.28
CA LEU A 32 -9.45 2.35 -2.56
C LEU A 32 -10.35 1.40 -3.39
N PRO A 33 -11.34 1.88 -4.16
CA PRO A 33 -12.07 1.00 -5.08
C PRO A 33 -11.17 0.33 -6.13
N LEU A 34 -10.17 1.04 -6.64
CA LEU A 34 -9.24 0.49 -7.62
C LEU A 34 -8.36 -0.60 -7.00
N GLU A 35 -7.89 -0.37 -5.78
CA GLU A 35 -7.16 -1.36 -4.99
C GLU A 35 -8.01 -2.61 -4.75
N VAL A 36 -9.27 -2.46 -4.34
CA VAL A 36 -10.17 -3.59 -4.06
C VAL A 36 -10.50 -4.39 -5.33
N VAL A 37 -10.72 -3.70 -6.47
CA VAL A 37 -10.96 -4.38 -7.75
C VAL A 37 -9.71 -5.14 -8.19
N ALA A 38 -8.54 -4.50 -8.15
CA ALA A 38 -7.28 -5.12 -8.52
C ALA A 38 -6.91 -6.29 -7.57
N MET A 39 -7.12 -6.12 -6.27
CA MET A 39 -7.00 -7.15 -5.24
C MET A 39 -7.91 -8.34 -5.55
N SER A 40 -9.19 -8.09 -5.89
CA SER A 40 -10.13 -9.16 -6.21
C SER A 40 -9.71 -9.94 -7.45
N LEU A 41 -9.28 -9.25 -8.51
CA LEU A 41 -8.84 -9.88 -9.75
C LEU A 41 -7.60 -10.75 -9.55
N THR A 42 -6.58 -10.20 -8.90
CA THR A 42 -5.31 -10.91 -8.63
C THR A 42 -5.51 -12.05 -7.63
N SER A 43 -6.29 -11.84 -6.58
CA SER A 43 -6.64 -12.89 -5.61
C SER A 43 -7.43 -14.01 -6.25
N ALA A 44 -8.43 -13.72 -7.09
CA ALA A 44 -9.18 -14.74 -7.80
C ALA A 44 -8.27 -15.52 -8.76
N SER A 45 -7.43 -14.82 -9.52
CA SER A 45 -6.51 -15.44 -10.48
C SER A 45 -5.53 -16.38 -9.78
N LEU A 46 -4.91 -15.93 -8.68
CA LEU A 46 -4.02 -16.78 -7.90
C LEU A 46 -4.76 -17.84 -7.07
N ALA A 47 -6.03 -17.63 -6.71
CA ALA A 47 -6.86 -18.67 -6.13
C ALA A 47 -7.08 -19.83 -7.10
N PHE A 48 -7.34 -19.55 -8.38
CA PHE A 48 -7.42 -20.61 -9.40
C PHE A 48 -6.09 -21.35 -9.56
N THR A 49 -4.98 -20.60 -9.66
CA THR A 49 -3.64 -21.20 -9.73
C THR A 49 -3.34 -22.05 -8.49
N GLY A 50 -3.66 -21.54 -7.31
CA GLY A 50 -3.46 -22.23 -6.05
C GLY A 50 -4.33 -23.48 -5.91
N ALA A 51 -5.59 -23.42 -6.34
CA ALA A 51 -6.48 -24.57 -6.41
C ALA A 51 -5.92 -25.66 -7.32
N TYR A 52 -5.39 -25.27 -8.48
CA TYR A 52 -4.74 -26.19 -9.41
C TYR A 52 -3.49 -26.85 -8.80
N VAL A 53 -2.62 -26.06 -8.15
CA VAL A 53 -1.45 -26.59 -7.43
C VAL A 53 -1.88 -27.53 -6.29
N GLY A 54 -2.94 -27.19 -5.55
CA GLY A 54 -3.51 -28.05 -4.52
C GLY A 54 -4.03 -29.38 -5.08
N ALA A 55 -4.64 -29.36 -6.26
CA ALA A 55 -5.08 -30.57 -6.95
C ALA A 55 -3.89 -31.46 -7.36
N LEU A 56 -2.82 -30.88 -7.91
CA LEU A 56 -1.59 -31.61 -8.25
C LEU A 56 -0.92 -32.22 -7.01
N PHE A 57 -0.87 -31.47 -5.90
CA PHE A 57 -0.30 -31.96 -4.65
C PHE A 57 -1.10 -33.17 -4.10
N ARG A 58 -2.43 -33.10 -4.16
CA ARG A 58 -3.30 -34.21 -3.78
C ARG A 58 -3.06 -35.46 -4.63
N GLU A 59 -2.93 -35.28 -5.95
CA GLU A 59 -2.62 -36.38 -6.88
C GLU A 59 -1.26 -37.01 -6.56
N ALA A 60 -0.24 -36.19 -6.33
CA ALA A 60 1.11 -36.66 -6.00
C ALA A 60 1.22 -37.39 -4.65
N THR A 61 0.34 -37.08 -3.69
CA THR A 61 0.35 -37.67 -2.34
C THR A 61 -0.58 -38.88 -2.20
N GLY A 62 -1.30 -39.27 -3.26
CA GLY A 62 -2.24 -40.39 -3.22
C GLY A 62 -3.47 -40.12 -2.35
N GLY A 63 -3.83 -38.85 -2.16
CA GLY A 63 -4.99 -38.45 -1.35
C GLY A 63 -6.31 -39.00 -1.93
N PRO A 64 -7.31 -39.27 -1.08
CA PRO A 64 -8.61 -39.76 -1.53
C PRO A 64 -9.25 -38.80 -2.54
N THR A 65 -9.80 -39.33 -3.63
CA THR A 65 -10.35 -38.58 -4.76
C THR A 65 -11.53 -37.67 -4.38
N THR A 66 -12.17 -37.94 -3.24
CA THR A 66 -13.35 -37.24 -2.73
C THR A 66 -13.06 -36.06 -1.80
N GLY A 67 -11.80 -35.85 -1.37
CA GLY A 67 -11.41 -34.73 -0.50
C GLY A 67 -11.03 -33.47 -1.31
N SER A 68 -11.68 -32.33 -1.05
CA SER A 68 -11.41 -31.03 -1.69
C SER A 68 -10.49 -30.13 -0.86
N THR A 69 -9.98 -30.61 0.26
CA THR A 69 -9.29 -29.82 1.28
C THR A 69 -8.02 -29.16 0.75
N GLU A 70 -7.14 -29.88 0.05
CA GLU A 70 -5.91 -29.36 -0.53
C GLU A 70 -6.20 -28.32 -1.63
N VAL A 71 -7.28 -28.53 -2.39
CA VAL A 71 -7.73 -27.59 -3.42
C VAL A 71 -8.22 -26.29 -2.79
N ILE A 72 -9.00 -26.38 -1.71
CA ILE A 72 -9.49 -25.22 -0.96
C ILE A 72 -8.32 -24.47 -0.32
N TYR A 73 -7.42 -25.16 0.38
CA TYR A 73 -6.24 -24.53 0.97
C TYR A 73 -5.35 -23.89 -0.08
N GLY A 74 -5.10 -24.59 -1.19
CA GLY A 74 -4.38 -24.03 -2.33
C GLY A 74 -5.03 -22.75 -2.84
N ALA A 75 -6.34 -22.74 -3.01
CA ALA A 75 -7.08 -21.55 -3.45
C ALA A 75 -6.95 -20.38 -2.46
N LEU A 76 -7.07 -20.65 -1.16
CA LEU A 76 -6.98 -19.64 -0.10
C LEU A 76 -5.56 -19.06 0.04
N VAL A 77 -4.53 -19.90 -0.07
CA VAL A 77 -3.13 -19.46 -0.10
C VAL A 77 -2.88 -18.61 -1.35
N GLY A 78 -3.34 -19.07 -2.51
CA GLY A 78 -3.27 -18.33 -3.76
C GLY A 78 -3.93 -16.95 -3.67
N ALA A 79 -5.15 -16.88 -3.14
CA ALA A 79 -5.86 -15.64 -2.89
C ALA A 79 -5.06 -14.69 -1.98
N SER A 80 -4.53 -15.23 -0.88
CA SER A 80 -3.74 -14.46 0.10
C SER A 80 -2.45 -13.88 -0.50
N LEU A 81 -1.82 -14.58 -1.43
CA LEU A 81 -0.62 -14.10 -2.14
C LEU A 81 -0.95 -13.10 -3.26
N GLY A 82 -2.13 -13.19 -3.86
CA GLY A 82 -2.59 -12.28 -4.90
C GLY A 82 -3.04 -10.93 -4.36
N ALA A 83 -3.62 -10.90 -3.17
CA ALA A 83 -4.13 -9.68 -2.57
C ALA A 83 -3.11 -8.52 -2.49
N PRO A 84 -1.92 -8.68 -1.87
CA PRO A 84 -0.91 -7.62 -1.82
C PRO A 84 -0.46 -7.14 -3.20
N LEU A 85 -0.36 -8.06 -4.18
CA LEU A 85 -0.01 -7.71 -5.56
C LEU A 85 -1.09 -6.82 -6.20
N GLY A 86 -2.36 -7.18 -6.04
CA GLY A 86 -3.48 -6.41 -6.57
C GLY A 86 -3.64 -5.05 -5.91
N VAL A 87 -3.55 -4.99 -4.58
CA VAL A 87 -3.58 -3.72 -3.84
C VAL A 87 -2.46 -2.80 -4.34
N TRP A 88 -1.22 -3.28 -4.36
CA TRP A 88 -0.09 -2.49 -4.83
C TRP A 88 -0.26 -2.02 -6.28
N TRP A 89 -0.67 -2.91 -7.19
CA TRP A 89 -0.84 -2.58 -8.59
C TRP A 89 -1.98 -1.59 -8.82
N GLY A 90 -3.13 -1.81 -8.18
CA GLY A 90 -4.28 -0.90 -8.24
C GLY A 90 -3.92 0.48 -7.69
N ALA A 91 -3.29 0.53 -6.53
CA ALA A 91 -2.83 1.78 -5.95
C ALA A 91 -1.81 2.50 -6.84
N ARG A 92 -0.90 1.76 -7.49
CA ARG A 92 0.12 2.34 -8.37
C ARG A 92 -0.48 3.04 -9.58
N ILE A 93 -1.54 2.49 -10.16
CA ILE A 93 -2.30 3.14 -11.26
C ILE A 93 -2.89 4.48 -10.80
N ALA A 94 -3.33 4.54 -9.54
CA ALA A 94 -3.89 5.73 -8.90
C ALA A 94 -2.84 6.70 -8.31
N GLY A 95 -1.54 6.53 -8.62
CA GLY A 95 -0.47 7.41 -8.11
C GLY A 95 0.01 7.07 -6.70
N GLY A 96 -0.37 5.92 -6.17
CA GLY A 96 0.08 5.40 -4.89
C GLY A 96 1.59 5.19 -4.84
N ARG A 97 2.13 5.35 -3.63
CA ARG A 97 3.58 5.32 -3.32
C ARG A 97 3.97 4.21 -2.36
N GLY A 98 3.03 3.38 -1.92
CA GLY A 98 3.34 2.23 -1.09
C GLY A 98 4.20 1.20 -1.83
N THR A 99 5.02 0.47 -1.07
CA THR A 99 5.92 -0.55 -1.57
C THR A 99 5.27 -1.94 -1.50
N LEU A 100 5.59 -2.79 -2.47
CA LEU A 100 5.07 -4.15 -2.52
C LEU A 100 5.61 -4.99 -1.34
N GLU A 101 6.86 -4.78 -0.96
CA GLU A 101 7.54 -5.51 0.13
C GLU A 101 6.87 -5.27 1.48
N GLU A 102 6.58 -4.01 1.84
CA GLU A 102 5.87 -3.68 3.08
C GLU A 102 4.44 -4.21 3.07
N THR A 103 3.82 -4.25 1.89
CA THR A 103 2.47 -4.82 1.72
C THR A 103 2.47 -6.34 1.98
N TYR A 104 3.46 -7.07 1.45
CA TYR A 104 3.62 -8.50 1.74
C TYR A 104 3.98 -8.76 3.20
N LEU A 105 4.88 -7.96 3.78
CA LEU A 105 5.28 -8.10 5.17
C LEU A 105 4.09 -7.88 6.10
N GLY A 106 3.30 -6.83 5.88
CA GLY A 106 2.10 -6.58 6.66
C GLY A 106 0.99 -7.61 6.45
N THR A 107 0.85 -8.14 5.22
CA THR A 107 -0.01 -9.31 4.94
C THR A 107 0.43 -10.52 5.77
N GLY A 108 1.73 -10.79 5.87
CA GLY A 108 2.28 -11.88 6.69
C GLY A 108 2.03 -11.69 8.18
N VAL A 109 2.19 -10.47 8.70
CA VAL A 109 1.85 -10.13 10.09
C VAL A 109 0.35 -10.31 10.35
N ALA A 110 -0.50 -9.87 9.43
CA ALA A 110 -1.94 -10.07 9.53
C ALA A 110 -2.32 -11.56 9.46
N ALA A 111 -1.66 -12.35 8.60
CA ALA A 111 -1.84 -13.80 8.55
C ALA A 111 -1.54 -14.45 9.91
N ALA A 112 -0.45 -14.05 10.58
CA ALA A 112 -0.12 -14.53 11.92
C ALA A 112 -1.21 -14.14 12.94
N ALA A 113 -1.74 -12.91 12.87
CA ALA A 113 -2.89 -12.50 13.68
C ALA A 113 -4.14 -13.34 13.36
N GLY A 114 -4.38 -13.67 12.10
CA GLY A 114 -5.44 -14.56 11.64
C GLY A 114 -5.28 -15.98 12.18
N VAL A 115 -4.05 -16.51 12.25
CA VAL A 115 -3.76 -17.81 12.89
C VAL A 115 -4.15 -17.77 14.36
N VAL A 116 -3.71 -16.74 15.09
CA VAL A 116 -4.06 -16.55 16.51
C VAL A 116 -5.58 -16.43 16.68
N ALA A 117 -6.25 -15.63 15.83
CA ALA A 117 -7.71 -15.48 15.84
C ALA A 117 -8.43 -16.82 15.56
N SER A 118 -7.89 -17.64 14.65
CA SER A 118 -8.47 -18.93 14.28
C SER A 118 -8.47 -19.96 15.42
N LEU A 119 -7.56 -19.82 16.41
CA LEU A 119 -7.52 -20.69 17.59
C LEU A 119 -8.76 -20.54 18.48
N PHE A 120 -9.47 -19.40 18.38
CA PHE A 120 -10.72 -19.16 19.12
C PHE A 120 -11.96 -19.69 18.37
N LEU A 121 -11.79 -20.22 17.15
CA LEU A 121 -12.88 -20.80 16.37
C LEU A 121 -13.10 -22.27 16.75
N LYS A 122 -14.36 -22.61 17.00
CA LYS A 122 -14.82 -23.99 17.24
C LYS A 122 -14.92 -24.82 15.95
N TYR A 123 -15.01 -24.15 14.79
CA TYR A 123 -15.17 -24.79 13.49
C TYR A 123 -13.84 -24.81 12.75
N ASP A 124 -13.26 -25.99 12.56
CA ASP A 124 -11.97 -26.17 11.87
C ASP A 124 -12.03 -25.68 10.42
N GLU A 125 -13.16 -25.88 9.74
CA GLU A 125 -13.39 -25.47 8.34
C GLU A 125 -13.31 -23.95 8.15
N ALA A 126 -13.62 -23.16 9.17
CA ALA A 126 -13.60 -21.70 9.10
C ALA A 126 -12.20 -21.09 9.32
N ARG A 127 -11.25 -21.86 9.87
CA ARG A 127 -9.93 -21.33 10.26
C ARG A 127 -9.16 -20.77 9.06
N ALA A 128 -9.14 -21.52 7.96
CA ALA A 128 -8.47 -21.13 6.73
C ALA A 128 -9.06 -19.82 6.18
N GLY A 129 -10.39 -19.72 6.14
CA GLY A 129 -11.09 -18.53 5.68
C GLY A 129 -10.80 -17.30 6.54
N VAL A 130 -10.71 -17.46 7.86
CA VAL A 130 -10.35 -16.36 8.77
C VAL A 130 -8.92 -15.90 8.55
N ILE A 131 -7.97 -16.83 8.40
CA ILE A 131 -6.58 -16.46 8.07
C ILE A 131 -6.53 -15.67 6.75
N THR A 132 -7.20 -16.16 5.71
CA THR A 132 -7.27 -15.45 4.42
C THR A 132 -7.91 -14.08 4.55
N ALA A 133 -9.02 -13.94 5.29
CA ALA A 133 -9.66 -12.65 5.50
C ALA A 133 -8.70 -11.64 6.15
N PHE A 134 -7.92 -12.09 7.15
CA PHE A 134 -6.88 -11.27 7.75
C PHE A 134 -5.78 -10.90 6.75
N CYS A 135 -5.35 -11.81 5.88
CA CYS A 135 -4.40 -11.49 4.80
C CYS A 135 -4.94 -10.38 3.89
N LEU A 136 -6.20 -10.46 3.46
CA LEU A 136 -6.83 -9.46 2.58
C LEU A 136 -6.86 -8.07 3.23
N VAL A 137 -7.31 -8.00 4.49
CA VAL A 137 -7.34 -6.75 5.25
C VAL A 137 -5.93 -6.23 5.51
N GLY A 138 -5.01 -7.13 5.87
CA GLY A 138 -3.61 -6.82 6.11
C GLY A 138 -2.93 -6.20 4.90
N ALA A 139 -3.18 -6.71 3.70
CA ALA A 139 -2.67 -6.17 2.46
C ALA A 139 -3.08 -4.69 2.26
N VAL A 140 -4.36 -4.37 2.46
CA VAL A 140 -4.85 -2.98 2.33
C VAL A 140 -4.24 -2.07 3.39
N VAL A 141 -4.30 -2.48 4.67
CA VAL A 141 -3.80 -1.66 5.78
C VAL A 141 -2.30 -1.41 5.68
N SER A 142 -1.52 -2.43 5.35
CA SER A 142 -0.07 -2.31 5.23
C SER A 142 0.35 -1.48 4.02
N TYR A 143 -0.38 -1.57 2.91
CA TYR A 143 -0.18 -0.67 1.78
C TYR A 143 -0.42 0.79 2.17
N GLU A 144 -1.50 1.09 2.90
CA GLU A 144 -1.82 2.45 3.34
C GLU A 144 -0.76 3.01 4.29
N VAL A 145 -0.29 2.21 5.25
CA VAL A 145 0.82 2.59 6.15
C VAL A 145 2.10 2.85 5.36
N SER A 146 2.42 1.98 4.40
CA SER A 146 3.56 2.16 3.50
C SER A 146 3.42 3.42 2.65
N HIS A 147 2.23 3.67 2.10
CA HIS A 147 1.95 4.84 1.28
C HIS A 147 2.10 6.14 2.06
N ALA A 148 1.57 6.19 3.29
CA ALA A 148 1.69 7.34 4.17
C ALA A 148 3.16 7.60 4.56
N SER A 149 3.94 6.54 4.79
CA SER A 149 5.36 6.65 5.14
C SER A 149 6.22 7.13 3.96
N ASN A 150 5.80 6.83 2.74
CA ASN A 150 6.45 7.26 1.50
C ASN A 150 5.80 8.51 0.87
N ALA A 151 4.89 9.17 1.58
CA ALA A 151 4.27 10.40 1.13
C ALA A 151 5.33 11.51 1.06
N PRO A 152 5.30 12.37 0.03
CA PRO A 152 6.21 13.51 -0.02
C PRO A 152 5.94 14.42 1.18
N ALA A 153 7.00 15.01 1.73
CA ALA A 153 6.85 16.02 2.77
C ALA A 153 5.91 17.12 2.26
N PRO A 154 4.97 17.60 3.11
CA PRO A 154 4.12 18.72 2.72
C PRO A 154 5.03 19.89 2.31
N PRO A 155 4.69 20.63 1.24
CA PRO A 155 5.44 21.82 0.88
C PRO A 155 5.50 22.75 2.10
N GLU A 156 6.68 23.28 2.42
CA GLU A 156 6.81 24.24 3.51
C GLU A 156 5.80 25.38 3.28
N PRO A 157 4.89 25.63 4.23
CA PRO A 157 3.90 26.67 4.02
C PRO A 157 4.62 28.00 3.92
N ALA A 158 4.49 28.66 2.76
CA ALA A 158 5.04 30.01 2.52
C ALA A 158 4.54 31.03 3.57
N VAL A 159 3.43 30.71 4.25
CA VAL A 159 2.86 31.48 5.34
C VAL A 159 2.49 30.50 6.47
N SER A 160 3.20 30.57 7.59
CA SER A 160 2.87 29.83 8.81
C SER A 160 2.01 30.70 9.72
N LEU A 161 0.78 30.25 9.99
CA LEU A 161 -0.11 30.87 10.98
C LEU A 161 0.11 30.17 12.32
N ALA A 162 0.93 30.76 13.19
CA ALA A 162 1.13 30.26 14.55
C ALA A 162 -0.03 30.74 15.45
N PRO A 163 -0.84 29.84 16.05
CA PRO A 163 -1.86 30.24 17.03
C PRO A 163 -1.17 30.82 18.27
N SER A 164 -1.43 32.10 18.55
CA SER A 164 -0.89 32.80 19.72
C SER A 164 -1.98 32.95 20.78
N LEU A 165 -1.69 32.55 22.03
CA LEU A 165 -2.60 32.72 23.17
C LEU A 165 -2.61 34.17 23.66
N THR A 166 -1.47 34.86 23.56
CA THR A 166 -1.38 36.27 23.97
C THR A 166 -0.46 37.06 23.04
N LEU A 167 -0.90 38.25 22.65
CA LEU A 167 -0.09 39.24 21.92
C LEU A 167 0.25 40.39 22.87
N THR A 168 1.54 40.61 23.14
CA THR A 168 1.98 41.75 23.96
C THR A 168 2.25 42.97 23.08
N ARG A 169 2.13 44.19 23.63
CA ARG A 169 2.41 45.46 22.90
C ARG A 169 3.83 45.52 22.31
N ASP A 170 4.78 44.78 22.88
CA ASP A 170 6.16 44.67 22.39
C ASP A 170 6.34 43.58 21.31
N HIS A 171 5.25 43.13 20.68
CA HIS A 171 5.27 42.04 19.68
C HIS A 171 5.89 40.73 20.19
N LYS A 172 5.87 40.50 21.51
CA LYS A 172 6.23 39.21 22.09
C LYS A 172 5.02 38.29 22.05
N PHE A 173 5.23 37.09 21.53
CA PHE A 173 4.23 36.06 21.37
C PHE A 173 4.45 34.96 22.40
N LEU A 174 3.40 34.59 23.12
CA LEU A 174 3.35 33.33 23.86
C LEU A 174 2.31 32.47 23.15
N GLY A 175 2.78 31.53 22.33
CA GLY A 175 1.95 30.62 21.55
C GLY A 175 2.07 29.19 22.05
N LEU A 176 1.07 28.36 21.73
CA LEU A 176 1.21 26.91 21.86
C LEU A 176 2.21 26.47 20.79
N SER A 177 3.43 26.11 21.19
CA SER A 177 4.41 25.51 20.28
C SER A 177 3.95 24.09 19.94
N GLY A 178 3.10 23.97 18.93
CA GLY A 178 2.71 22.73 18.29
C GLY A 178 2.66 22.95 16.79
N ARG A 179 3.17 22.00 16.01
CA ARG A 179 2.93 21.96 14.57
C ARG A 179 1.45 21.62 14.38
N PHE A 180 0.65 22.59 13.98
CA PHE A 180 -0.74 22.42 13.55
C PHE A 180 -0.81 22.61 12.04
#